data_AF-A0A395LD24-F1
#
_entry.id   AF-A0A395LD24-F1
#
_cell.length_a   1.000
_cell.length_b   1.000
_cell.length_c   1.000
_cell.angle_alpha   90.00
_cell.angle_beta   90.00
_cell.angle_gamma   90.00
#
_symmetry.space_group_name_H-M   'P 1'
#
loop_
_entity.id
_entity.type
_entity.pdbx_description
1 polymer ?
#
loop_
_entity_poly.entity_id
_entity_poly.type
_entity_poly.pdbx_seq_one_letter_code
_entity_poly.pdbx_strand_id
1 'polypeptide(L)' 'MKPAVIREIKELAAEAGADSWELIREGKHLIIDFRFPDRTVRQVMAATPSGPRARRNEAAWLRRKAAA' A
#
# COMPACT_ATOMS: atom_id res chain seq x y z
N MET A 1 6.12 4.50 -12.18
CA MET A 1 6.21 4.16 -10.75
C MET A 1 7.62 4.16 -10.19
N LYS A 2 7.82 4.82 -9.04
CA LYS A 2 9.09 4.80 -8.30
C LYS A 2 9.40 3.38 -7.77
N PRO A 3 10.66 2.90 -7.78
CA PRO A 3 11.01 1.56 -7.30
C PRO A 3 10.56 1.27 -5.87
N ALA A 4 10.61 2.28 -4.99
CA ALA A 4 10.14 2.16 -3.60
C ALA A 4 8.66 1.79 -3.51
N VAL A 5 7.81 2.38 -4.36
CA VAL A 5 6.36 2.11 -4.40
C VAL A 5 6.11 0.68 -4.90
N ILE A 6 6.82 0.22 -5.93
CA ILE A 6 6.72 -1.17 -6.41
C ILE A 6 7.06 -2.16 -5.29
N ARG A 7 8.11 -1.87 -4.52
CA ARG A 7 8.53 -2.71 -3.41
C ARG A 7 7.46 -2.75 -2.31
N GLU A 8 6.93 -1.59 -1.93
CA GLU A 8 5.86 -1.48 -0.92
C GLU A 8 4.60 -2.26 -1.35
N ILE A 9 4.19 -2.15 -2.62
CA ILE A 9 3.03 -2.92 -3.14
C ILE A 9 3.28 -4.42 -3.07
N LYS A 10 4.50 -4.88 -3.40
CA LYS A 10 4.86 -6.30 -3.28
C LYS A 10 4.85 -6.78 -1.84
N GLU A 11 5.35 -5.97 -0.91
CA GLU A 11 5.32 -6.26 0.52
C GLU A 11 3.87 -6.34 1.03
N LEU A 12 3.00 -5.39 0.64
CA LEU A 12 1.57 -5.42 0.96
C LEU A 12 0.85 -6.63 0.36
N ALA A 13 1.12 -6.97 -0.90
CA ALA A 13 0.56 -8.16 -1.55
C ALA A 13 0.94 -9.43 -0.79
N ALA A 14 2.22 -9.56 -0.40
CA ALA A 14 2.73 -10.70 0.35
C ALA A 14 2.17 -10.76 1.78
N GLU A 15 2.16 -9.65 2.52
CA GLU A 15 1.60 -9.57 3.87
C GLU A 15 0.09 -9.89 3.87
N ALA A 16 -0.64 -9.49 2.83
CA ALA A 16 -2.08 -9.75 2.71
C ALA A 16 -2.42 -11.14 2.16
N GLY A 17 -1.46 -11.85 1.56
CA GLY A 17 -1.69 -13.14 0.88
C GLY A 17 -2.43 -13.02 -0.46
N ALA A 18 -2.18 -11.94 -1.21
CA ALA A 18 -2.72 -11.76 -2.55
C ALA A 18 -1.92 -12.57 -3.59
N ASP A 19 -2.60 -13.25 -4.51
CA ASP A 19 -1.97 -14.02 -5.58
C ASP A 19 -1.29 -13.11 -6.61
N SER A 20 -1.89 -11.96 -6.87
CA SER A 20 -1.37 -10.96 -7.80
C SER A 20 -1.93 -9.58 -7.50
N TRP A 21 -1.36 -8.56 -8.14
CA TRP A 21 -1.84 -7.19 -8.04
C TRP A 21 -1.75 -6.49 -9.39
N GLU A 22 -2.61 -5.50 -9.58
CA GLU A 22 -2.66 -4.68 -10.78
C GLU A 22 -2.74 -3.21 -10.39
N LEU A 23 -1.85 -2.40 -10.97
CA LEU A 23 -1.88 -0.95 -10.80
C LEU A 23 -2.94 -0.36 -11.73
N ILE A 24 -4.02 0.17 -11.15
CA ILE A 24 -5.15 0.74 -11.91
C ILE A 24 -4.90 2.21 -12.22
N ARG A 25 -4.32 2.97 -11.27
CA ARG A 25 -4.05 4.40 -11.45
C ARG A 25 -2.85 4.85 -10.64
N GLU A 26 -1.95 5.57 -11.29
CA GLU A 26 -0.87 6.31 -10.66
C GLU A 26 -1.07 7.82 -10.96
N GLY A 27 -1.55 8.58 -9.98
CA GLY A 27 -1.83 10.01 -10.12
C GLY A 27 -1.94 10.70 -8.77
N LYS A 28 -3.01 11.49 -8.54
CA LYS A 28 -3.30 12.07 -7.20
C LYS A 28 -3.50 10.98 -6.13
N HIS A 29 -4.05 9.85 -6.54
CA HIS A 29 -4.19 8.64 -5.74
C HIS A 29 -3.48 7.50 -6.47
N LEU A 30 -2.92 6.59 -5.69
CA LEU A 30 -2.43 5.30 -6.12
C LEU A 30 -3.56 4.29 -5.92
N ILE A 31 -4.08 3.71 -6.99
CA ILE A 31 -5.16 2.73 -6.95
C ILE A 31 -4.61 1.39 -7.42
N ILE A 32 -4.74 0.37 -6.59
CA ILE A 32 -4.22 -0.98 -6.82
C ILE A 32 -5.34 -1.97 -6.57
N ASP A 33 -5.49 -2.94 -7.46
CA ASP A 33 -6.36 -4.09 -7.24
C ASP A 33 -5.51 -5.29 -6.84
N PHE A 34 -5.78 -5.84 -5.65
CA PHE A 34 -5.20 -7.09 -5.18
C PHE A 34 -6.16 -8.24 -5.49
N ARG A 35 -5.66 -9.28 -6.13
CA ARG A 35 -6.44 -10.47 -6.48
C ARG A 35 -6.16 -11.59 -5.48
N PHE A 36 -7.23 -12.21 -5.02
CA PHE A 36 -7.25 -13.36 -4.14
C PHE A 36 -8.04 -14.48 -4.83
N PRO A 37 -8.03 -15.71 -4.31
CA PRO A 37 -8.70 -16.84 -4.95
C PRO A 37 -10.21 -16.64 -5.15
N ASP A 38 -10.85 -15.92 -4.24
CA ASP A 38 -12.29 -15.73 -4.17
C ASP A 38 -12.76 -14.32 -4.55
N ARG A 39 -11.85 -13.34 -4.61
CA ARG A 39 -12.22 -11.92 -4.74
C ARG A 39 -11.10 -11.03 -5.22
N THR A 40 -11.49 -9.83 -5.64
CA THR A 40 -10.58 -8.71 -5.89
C THR A 40 -10.87 -7.59 -4.89
N VAL A 41 -9.82 -7.09 -4.23
CA VAL A 41 -9.91 -5.95 -3.30
C VAL A 41 -9.18 -4.76 -3.89
N ARG A 42 -9.90 -3.65 -4.06
CA ARG A 42 -9.33 -2.38 -4.52
C ARG A 42 -8.84 -1.54 -3.34
N GLN A 43 -7.55 -1.24 -3.34
CA GLN A 43 -6.93 -0.32 -2.38
C GLN A 43 -6.69 1.04 -3.04
N VAL A 44 -7.12 2.10 -2.36
CA VAL A 44 -6.89 3.49 -2.77
C VAL A 44 -5.99 4.15 -1.74
N MET A 45 -4.76 4.49 -2.14
CA MET A 45 -3.80 5.20 -1.31
C MET A 45 -3.64 6.63 -1.85
N ALA A 46 -3.45 7.62 -0.99
CA ALA A 46 -3.08 8.94 -1.45
C ALA A 46 -1.61 8.91 -1.94
N ALA A 47 -1.32 9.42 -3.14
CA ALA A 47 0.03 9.44 -3.70
C ALA A 47 0.98 10.42 -2.98
N THR A 48 0.45 11.14 -2.00
CA THR A 48 1.14 12.01 -1.06
C THR A 48 0.54 11.71 0.30
N PRO A 49 1.31 11.56 1.40
CA PRO A 49 0.74 11.68 2.74
C PRO A 49 0.29 13.15 2.88
N SER A 50 -0.89 13.47 2.38
CA SER A 50 -1.40 14.84 2.18
C SER A 50 -1.95 15.44 3.48
N GLY A 51 -1.32 15.11 4.61
CA GLY A 51 -1.66 15.72 5.88
C GLY A 51 -0.72 15.35 7.01
N PRO A 52 -0.55 16.23 8.02
CA PRO A 52 0.17 15.95 9.26
C PRO A 52 -0.31 14.70 10.01
N ARG A 53 -1.52 14.20 9.72
CA ARG A 53 -2.07 12.97 10.29
C ARG A 53 -1.53 11.70 9.62
N ALA A 54 -1.34 11.71 8.31
CA ALA A 54 -0.79 10.54 7.59
C ALA A 54 0.66 10.24 8.02
N ARG A 55 1.50 11.29 8.15
CA ARG A 55 2.87 11.15 8.69
C ARG A 55 2.92 10.61 10.12
N ARG A 56 1.93 10.97 10.95
CA ARG A 56 1.83 10.46 12.33
C ARG A 56 1.50 8.98 12.38
N ASN A 57 0.62 8.51 11.48
CA ASN A 57 0.28 7.09 11.38
C ASN A 57 1.45 6.25 10.88
N GLU A 58 2.19 6.75 9.88
CA GLU A 58 3.42 6.12 9.40
C GLU A 58 4.47 6.02 10.52
N ALA A 59 4.73 7.12 11.23
CA ALA A 59 5.65 7.11 12.37
C ALA A 59 5.19 6.15 13.49
N ALA A 60 3.88 6.04 13.75
CA ALA A 60 3.35 5.10 14.73
C ALA A 60 3.50 3.64 14.28
N TRP A 61 3.30 3.36 12.99
CA TRP A 61 3.50 2.02 12.42
C TRP A 61 4.97 1.61 12.44
N LEU A 62 5.89 2.50 12.06
CA LEU A 62 7.33 2.27 12.15
C LEU A 62 7.79 1.96 13.58
N ARG A 63 7.25 2.67 14.58
CA ARG A 63 7.53 2.38 16.00
C ARG A 63 7.04 1.00 16.43
N ARG A 64 5.89 0.54 15.91
CA ARG A 64 5.36 -0.79 16.22
C ARG A 64 6.20 -1.89 15.58
N LYS A 65 6.65 -1.72 14.33
CA LYS A 65 7.58 -2.66 13.67
C LYS A 65 8.94 -2.73 14.38
N ALA A 66 9.41 -1.63 14.99
CA ALA A 66 10.67 -1.63 15.74
C ALA A 66 10.58 -2.24 17.15
N ALA A 67 9.37 -2.44 17.66
CA ALA A 67 9.12 -2.99 19.00
C ALA A 67 8.68 -4.47 18.97
N ALA A 68 8.48 -5.04 17.78
CA ALA A 68 8.16 -6.44 17.53
C ALA A 68 9.41 -7.17 17.04
#